data_AF-A0A1M6NZR7-F1
#
_entry.id   AF-A0A1M6NZR7-F1
#
_cell.length_a   1.000
_cell.length_b   1.000
_cell.length_c   1.000
_cell.angle_alpha   90.00
_cell.angle_beta   90.00
_cell.angle_gamma   90.00
#
_symmetry.space_group_name_H-M   'P 1'
#
loop_
_entity.id
_entity.type
_entity.pdbx_description
1 polymer ?
#
loop_
_entity_poly.entity_id
_entity_poly.type
_entity_poly.pdbx_seq_one_letter_code
_entity_poly.pdbx_strand_id
1 'polypeptide(L)'
;MTDPARWGLLAWQAGWVFTLRSLDLMARPDGAGAELARMAMEKQKAFADGWMAAGAAAMRGENPAAVMAAAARPAHRRVSANLRSLRRRS
;
A
#
# COMPACT_ATOMS: atom_id res chain seq x y z
N MET A 1 15.60 0.75 -14.55
CA MET A 1 14.36 1.10 -15.27
C MET A 1 13.17 0.79 -14.39
N THR A 2 12.43 1.81 -13.98
CA THR A 2 11.09 1.65 -13.37
C THR A 2 10.14 1.16 -14.45
N ASP A 3 9.70 -0.10 -14.35
CA ASP A 3 8.78 -0.70 -15.31
C ASP A 3 7.40 -0.01 -15.21
N PRO A 4 6.97 0.75 -16.23
CA PRO A 4 5.68 1.46 -16.20
C PRO A 4 4.49 0.51 -16.11
N ALA A 5 4.61 -0.73 -16.60
CA ALA A 5 3.56 -1.73 -16.48
C ALA A 5 3.33 -2.17 -15.02
N ARG A 6 4.39 -2.24 -14.20
CA ARG A 6 4.26 -2.52 -12.76
C ARG A 6 3.55 -1.40 -12.00
N TRP A 7 3.77 -0.15 -12.39
CA TRP A 7 3.07 1.00 -11.80
C TRP A 7 1.60 1.04 -12.23
N GLY A 8 1.31 0.74 -13.50
CA GLY A 8 -0.05 0.59 -14.00
C GLY A 8 -0.82 -0.51 -13.27
N LEU A 9 -0.21 -1.69 -13.10
CA LEU A 9 -0.81 -2.79 -12.34
C LEU A 9 -1.03 -2.43 -10.86
N LEU A 10 -0.10 -1.72 -10.23
CA LEU A 10 -0.27 -1.23 -8.86
C LEU A 10 -1.46 -0.27 -8.77
N ALA A 11 -1.54 0.71 -9.68
CA ALA A 11 -2.62 1.70 -9.71
C ALA A 11 -3.99 1.03 -9.90
N TRP A 12 -4.08 0.06 -10.82
CA TRP A 12 -5.28 -0.75 -11.02
C TRP A 12 -5.69 -1.51 -9.75
N GLN A 13 -4.74 -2.21 -9.11
CA GLN A 13 -5.00 -2.95 -7.87
C GLN A 13 -5.41 -2.02 -6.72
N ALA A 14 -4.76 -0.86 -6.59
CA ALA A 14 -5.10 0.13 -5.58
C ALA A 14 -6.51 0.70 -5.78
N GLY A 15 -6.87 1.00 -7.03
CA GLY A 15 -8.21 1.44 -7.40
C GLY A 15 -9.28 0.42 -7.01
N TRP A 16 -9.06 -0.86 -7.32
CA TRP A 16 -10.02 -1.93 -6.97
C TRP A 16 -10.19 -2.11 -5.46
N VAL A 17 -9.10 -2.09 -4.70
CA VAL A 17 -9.14 -2.16 -3.23
C VAL A 17 -9.90 -0.97 -2.65
N PHE A 18 -9.67 0.24 -3.16
CA PHE A 18 -10.37 1.44 -2.71
C PHE A 18 -11.88 1.36 -2.96
N THR A 19 -12.28 0.92 -4.15
CA THR A 19 -13.70 0.76 -4.50
C THR A 19 -14.40 -0.25 -3.58
N LEU A 20 -13.84 -1.47 -3.44
CA LEU A 20 -14.42 -2.49 -2.58
C LEU A 20 -14.50 -2.06 -1.11
N ARG A 21 -13.47 -1.34 -0.62
CA ARG A 21 -13.44 -0.85 0.75
C ARG A 21 -14.46 0.27 0.99
N SER A 22 -14.67 1.14 0.00
CA SER A 22 -15.69 2.17 0.05
C SER A 22 -17.09 1.56 0.09
N LEU A 23 -17.35 0.52 -0.70
CA LEU A 23 -18.61 -0.23 -0.68
C LEU A 23 -18.88 -0.91 0.68
N ASP A 24 -17.87 -1.56 1.27
CA ASP A 24 -17.97 -2.21 2.59
C ASP A 24 -18.27 -1.20 3.71
N LEU A 25 -17.61 -0.03 3.68
CA LEU A 25 -17.87 1.07 4.63
C LEU A 25 -19.28 1.66 4.48
N MET A 26 -19.79 1.78 3.26
CA MET A 26 -21.17 2.25 3.02
C MET A 26 -22.21 1.21 3.47
N ALA A 27 -21.92 -0.08 3.32
CA ALA A 27 -22.80 -1.16 3.73
C ALA A 27 -22.82 -1.38 5.26
N ARG A 28 -21.77 -0.97 5.97
CA ARG A 28 -21.61 -1.12 7.43
C ARG A 28 -21.15 0.19 8.07
N PRO A 29 -22.06 1.17 8.25
CA PRO A 29 -21.70 2.45 8.85
C PRO A 29 -21.29 2.31 10.32
N ASP A 30 -21.85 1.32 11.02
CA ASP A 30 -21.54 0.98 12.41
C ASP A 30 -20.09 0.48 12.51
N GLY A 31 -19.21 1.31 13.07
CA GLY A 31 -17.77 1.00 13.21
C GLY A 31 -16.89 1.50 12.05
N ALA A 32 -17.46 2.11 11.01
CA ALA A 32 -16.72 2.69 9.89
C ALA A 32 -15.65 3.70 10.34
N GLY A 33 -15.95 4.53 11.34
CA GLY A 33 -15.00 5.50 11.89
C GLY A 33 -13.78 4.87 12.56
N ALA A 34 -13.98 3.84 13.40
CA ALA A 34 -12.89 3.10 14.03
C ALA A 34 -12.01 2.37 12.99
N GLU A 35 -12.65 1.82 11.96
CA GLU A 35 -11.96 1.13 10.88
C GLU A 35 -11.17 2.10 9.98
N LEU A 36 -11.69 3.29 9.71
CA LEU A 36 -10.97 4.37 9.02
C LEU A 36 -9.78 4.87 9.86
N ALA A 37 -9.94 5.04 11.18
CA ALA A 37 -8.86 5.42 12.07
C ALA A 37 -7.75 4.36 12.11
N ARG A 38 -8.12 3.08 12.17
CA ARG A 38 -7.18 1.95 12.05
C ARG A 38 -6.39 2.02 10.74
N MET A 39 -7.08 2.26 9.62
CA MET A 39 -6.42 2.41 8.31
C MET A 39 -5.51 3.64 8.22
N ALA A 40 -5.85 4.75 8.88
CA ALA A 40 -4.98 5.93 8.93
C ALA A 40 -3.68 5.63 9.69
N MET A 41 -3.76 4.93 10.83
CA MET A 41 -2.57 4.48 11.56
C MET A 41 -1.72 3.49 10.73
N GLU A 42 -2.36 2.60 9.98
CA GLU A 42 -1.64 1.71 9.06
C GLU A 42 -0.85 2.48 8.01
N LYS A 43 -1.42 3.55 7.41
CA LYS A 43 -0.72 4.40 6.44
C LYS A 43 0.53 5.04 7.05
N GLN A 44 0.43 5.59 8.26
CA GLN A 44 1.57 6.16 8.97
C GLN A 44 2.67 5.13 9.22
N LYS A 45 2.30 3.91 9.63
CA LYS A 45 3.26 2.81 9.81
C LYS A 45 3.96 2.42 8.50
N ALA A 46 3.22 2.27 7.39
CA ALA A 46 3.82 1.95 6.10
C ALA A 46 4.75 3.05 5.59
N PHE A 47 4.42 4.31 5.87
CA PHE A 47 5.28 5.44 5.54
C PHE A 47 6.59 5.39 6.34
N ALA A 48 6.53 5.17 7.66
CA ALA A 48 7.72 5.02 8.50
C ALA A 48 8.60 3.83 8.06
N ASP A 49 7.98 2.68 7.77
CA ASP A 49 8.68 1.49 7.25
C ASP A 49 9.37 1.80 5.90
N GLY A 50 8.69 2.53 5.01
CA GLY A 50 9.22 2.96 3.72
C GLY A 50 10.37 3.95 3.87
N TRP A 51 10.25 4.89 4.80
CA TRP A 51 11.28 5.89 5.09
C TRP A 51 12.57 5.24 5.62
N MET A 52 12.44 4.29 6.55
CA MET A 52 13.59 3.52 7.05
C MET A 52 14.24 2.67 5.95
N ALA A 53 13.44 2.01 5.12
CA ALA A 53 13.96 1.22 3.99
C ALA A 53 14.68 2.09 2.95
N ALA A 54 14.15 3.28 2.67
CA ALA A 54 14.76 4.27 1.79
C ALA A 54 16.07 4.81 2.38
N GLY A 55 16.07 5.18 3.67
CA GLY A 55 17.27 5.63 4.38
C GLY A 55 18.38 4.57 4.38
N ALA A 56 18.04 3.30 4.62
CA ALA A 56 18.99 2.20 4.55
C ALA A 56 19.55 1.97 3.14
N ALA A 57 18.74 2.11 2.09
CA ALA A 57 19.19 2.03 0.70
C ALA A 57 20.11 3.21 0.33
N ALA A 58 19.78 4.42 0.78
CA ALA A 58 20.61 5.61 0.58
C ALA A 58 21.97 5.48 1.28
N MET A 59 21.99 4.99 2.53
CA MET A 59 23.25 4.72 3.25
C MET A 59 24.14 3.67 2.58
N ARG A 60 23.54 2.72 1.84
CA ARG A 60 24.29 1.74 1.03
C ARG A 60 24.81 2.31 -0.30
N GLY A 61 24.57 3.59 -0.58
CA GLY A 61 24.97 4.23 -1.84
C GLY A 61 24.16 3.74 -3.04
N GLU A 62 22.96 3.19 -2.83
CA GLU A 62 22.11 2.75 -3.93
C GLU A 62 21.65 3.94 -4.79
N ASN A 63 21.42 3.70 -6.08
CA ASN A 63 20.96 4.76 -6.98
C ASN A 63 19.55 5.27 -6.58
N PRO A 64 19.17 6.50 -6.97
CA PRO A 64 17.89 7.09 -6.56
C PRO A 64 16.66 6.25 -6.92
N ALA A 65 16.69 5.52 -8.05
CA ALA A 65 15.58 4.64 -8.43
C ALA A 65 15.42 3.45 -7.48
N ALA A 66 16.53 2.90 -6.97
CA ALA A 66 16.53 1.81 -5.99
C ALA A 66 16.08 2.29 -4.60
N VAL A 67 16.46 3.50 -4.19
CA VAL A 67 15.96 4.16 -2.97
C VAL A 67 14.45 4.36 -3.03
N MET A 68 13.93 4.86 -4.15
CA MET A 68 12.48 5.01 -4.34
C MET A 68 11.75 3.66 -4.38
N ALA A 69 12.34 2.64 -5.00
CA ALA A 69 11.78 1.29 -4.98
C ALA A 69 11.77 0.70 -3.55
N ALA A 70 12.78 0.98 -2.74
CA ALA A 70 12.83 0.58 -1.34
C ALA A 70 11.74 1.28 -0.52
N ALA A 71 11.52 2.58 -0.75
CA ALA A 71 10.46 3.37 -0.13
C ALA A 71 9.05 2.80 -0.45
N ALA A 72 8.83 2.36 -1.69
CA ALA A 72 7.53 1.86 -2.15
C ALA A 72 7.25 0.38 -1.77
N ARG A 73 8.27 -0.42 -1.44
CA ARG A 73 8.12 -1.87 -1.14
C ARG A 73 7.07 -2.18 -0.07
N PRO A 74 6.95 -1.46 1.06
CA PRO A 74 5.94 -1.74 2.07
C PRO A 74 4.51 -1.56 1.54
N ALA A 75 4.27 -0.52 0.75
CA ALA A 75 2.98 -0.26 0.12
C ALA A 75 2.61 -1.38 -0.87
N HIS A 76 3.54 -1.76 -1.76
CA HIS A 76 3.34 -2.87 -2.69
C HIS A 76 2.96 -4.18 -1.95
N ARG A 77 3.68 -4.52 -0.88
CA ARG A 77 3.41 -5.73 -0.08
C ARG A 77 2.00 -5.74 0.50
N ARG A 78 1.52 -4.61 1.02
CA ARG A 78 0.17 -4.50 1.59
C ARG A 78 -0.91 -4.55 0.54
N VAL A 79 -0.75 -3.87 -0.59
CA VAL A 79 -1.72 -3.94 -1.71
C VAL A 79 -1.85 -5.38 -2.20
N SER A 80 -0.73 -6.10 -2.40
CA SER A 80 -0.77 -7.51 -2.82
C SER A 80 -1.33 -8.44 -1.73
N ALA A 81 -1.13 -8.15 -0.44
CA ALA A 81 -1.74 -8.91 0.65
C ALA A 81 -3.25 -8.69 0.73
N ASN A 82 -3.70 -7.45 0.61
CA ASN A 82 -5.12 -7.09 0.61
C ASN A 82 -5.84 -7.72 -0.58
N LEU A 83 -5.26 -7.65 -1.78
CA LEU A 83 -5.81 -8.31 -2.96
C LEU A 83 -5.95 -9.82 -2.77
N ARG A 84 -4.94 -10.49 -2.18
CA ARG A 84 -5.01 -11.93 -1.88
C ARG A 84 -6.07 -12.27 -0.84
N SER A 85 -6.22 -11.46 0.19
CA SER A 85 -7.27 -11.62 1.21
C SER A 85 -8.67 -11.46 0.62
N LEU A 86 -8.85 -10.48 -0.27
CA LEU A 86 -10.11 -10.24 -0.97
C LEU A 86 -10.45 -11.40 -1.91
N ARG A 87 -9.49 -11.87 -2.73
CA ARG A 87 -9.67 -13.04 -3.62
C ARG A 87 -9.99 -14.35 -2.89
N ARG A 88 -9.69 -14.46 -1.60
CA ARG A 88 -10.01 -15.65 -0.78
C ARG A 88 -11.38 -15.58 -0.10
N ARG A 89 -11.99 -14.39 -0.03
CA ARG A 89 -13.34 -14.18 0.54
C ARG A 89 -14.43 -14.13 -0.52
N SER A 90 -14.04 -14.08 -1.80
CA SER A 90 -14.91 -14.25 -2.97
C SER A 90 -14.95 -15.72 -3.36
#